data_AF-A0A7S2H9V3-F1
#
_entry.id   AF-A0A7S2H9V3-F1
#
_cell.length_a   1.000
_cell.length_b   1.000
_cell.length_c   1.000
_cell.angle_alpha   90.00
_cell.angle_beta   90.00
_cell.angle_gamma   90.00
#
_symmetry.space_group_name_H-M   'P 1'
#
loop_
_entity.id
_entity.type
_entity.pdbx_description
1 polymer ?
#
loop_
_entity_poly.entity_id
_entity_poly.type
_entity_poly.pdbx_seq_one_letter_code
_entity_poly.pdbx_strand_id
1 'polypeptide(L)'
;TAQAMQEMFGRISCFCLPHPGLKIQKAAWTGAVSDIDRDFVRFLDEYIHEVFTEGLAVKRILGSDLSTVTFPMVLRNFVKAFQDAAPAAMSFTQAMTSATVLLAKEQAMKSYTKKMNDATSKNPRGIEPQAFAELHRTMSTDVEEEYKGVTILGDDAARDAAWTSIQEHLATLYKQYTEENARRLEKALVVFGNIALIGLVLFVLDRASDWTCDWWSQTCRDFSKLMFLVYVVIIAYLGVHVYWLYSERGTVATTAAAMEMWKEMMRLCTVYAELARQVQLRDLPDIGRKAIAAIQETYASRMSPNSSGQSK
;
A
#
# COMPACT_ATOMS: atom_id res chain seq x y z
N THR A 1 -30.41 -39.17 3.70
CA THR A 1 -31.89 -39.26 3.62
C THR A 1 -32.39 -38.22 2.61
N ALA A 2 -33.61 -38.35 2.07
CA ALA A 2 -34.15 -37.39 1.08
C ALA A 2 -34.13 -35.94 1.59
N GLN A 3 -34.38 -35.76 2.89
CA GLN A 3 -34.30 -34.47 3.59
C GLN A 3 -32.90 -33.85 3.52
N ALA A 4 -31.85 -34.63 3.77
CA ALA A 4 -30.47 -34.16 3.67
C ALA A 4 -30.10 -33.70 2.23
N MET A 5 -30.65 -34.34 1.19
CA MET A 5 -30.42 -33.89 -0.18
C MET A 5 -31.07 -32.52 -0.45
N GLN A 6 -32.27 -32.28 0.05
CA GLN A 6 -32.95 -30.99 -0.08
C GLN A 6 -32.24 -29.87 0.70
N GLU A 7 -31.57 -30.19 1.80
CA GLU A 7 -30.75 -29.24 2.56
C GLU A 7 -29.41 -28.93 1.88
N MET A 8 -28.82 -29.90 1.16
CA MET A 8 -27.52 -29.74 0.50
C MET A 8 -27.58 -29.07 -0.88
N PHE A 9 -28.68 -29.23 -1.61
CA PHE A 9 -28.79 -28.81 -3.01
C PHE A 9 -29.94 -27.81 -3.20
N GLY A 10 -29.63 -26.64 -3.76
CA GLY A 10 -30.65 -25.61 -4.04
C GLY A 10 -31.61 -25.96 -5.18
N ARG A 11 -31.23 -26.88 -6.08
CA ARG A 11 -32.09 -27.42 -7.14
C ARG A 11 -31.76 -28.89 -7.36
N ILE A 12 -32.79 -29.74 -7.39
CA ILE A 12 -32.68 -31.17 -7.69
C ILE A 12 -33.61 -31.46 -8.88
N SER A 13 -33.07 -32.04 -9.94
CA SER A 13 -33.82 -32.50 -11.11
C SER A 13 -33.37 -33.92 -11.49
N CYS A 14 -34.19 -34.62 -12.26
CA CYS A 14 -33.91 -35.95 -12.77
C CYS A 14 -34.25 -35.98 -14.26
N PHE A 15 -33.36 -36.55 -15.07
CA PHE A 15 -33.57 -36.75 -16.50
C PHE A 15 -33.37 -38.23 -16.83
N CYS A 16 -34.36 -38.86 -17.45
CA CYS A 16 -34.33 -40.27 -17.78
C CYS A 16 -33.85 -40.48 -19.21
N LEU A 17 -32.62 -40.97 -19.38
CA LEU A 17 -32.09 -41.35 -20.69
C LEU A 17 -32.45 -42.81 -21.02
N PRO A 18 -32.89 -43.12 -22.25
CA PRO A 18 -33.11 -44.50 -22.68
C PRO A 18 -31.77 -45.24 -22.86
N HIS A 19 -31.82 -46.52 -23.17
CA HIS A 19 -30.61 -47.29 -23.44
C HIS A 19 -30.00 -46.86 -24.81
N PRO A 20 -28.68 -46.60 -24.91
CA PRO A 20 -28.02 -46.10 -26.14
C PRO A 20 -27.86 -47.13 -27.27
N GLY A 21 -28.43 -48.33 -27.10
CA GLY A 21 -28.32 -49.46 -28.03
C GLY A 21 -27.27 -50.49 -27.65
N LEU A 22 -27.45 -51.74 -28.09
CA LEU A 22 -26.57 -52.88 -27.72
C LEU A 22 -25.23 -52.87 -28.48
N LYS A 23 -25.15 -52.17 -29.61
CA LYS A 23 -23.93 -52.11 -30.44
C LYS A 23 -22.77 -51.42 -29.73
N ILE A 24 -23.05 -50.38 -28.95
CA ILE A 24 -22.02 -49.58 -28.28
C ILE A 24 -21.37 -50.32 -27.10
N GLN A 25 -22.00 -51.38 -26.59
CA GLN A 25 -21.44 -52.20 -25.51
C GLN A 25 -20.35 -53.16 -25.99
N LYS A 26 -20.23 -53.37 -27.31
CA LYS A 26 -19.26 -54.30 -27.87
C LYS A 26 -17.88 -53.67 -27.85
N ALA A 27 -16.87 -54.42 -27.42
CA ALA A 27 -15.47 -53.97 -27.43
C ALA A 27 -14.94 -53.57 -28.82
N ALA A 28 -15.59 -54.02 -29.90
CA ALA A 28 -15.27 -53.68 -31.27
C ALA A 28 -15.88 -52.35 -31.75
N TRP A 29 -16.65 -51.65 -30.91
CA TRP A 29 -17.26 -50.38 -31.29
C TRP A 29 -16.19 -49.30 -31.49
N THR A 30 -16.27 -48.60 -32.62
CA THR A 30 -15.27 -47.61 -33.05
C THR A 30 -15.63 -46.18 -32.65
N GLY A 31 -16.75 -45.97 -31.94
CA GLY A 31 -17.26 -44.64 -31.62
C GLY A 31 -18.23 -44.05 -32.67
N ALA A 32 -18.64 -44.83 -33.67
CA ALA A 32 -19.51 -44.35 -34.74
C ALA A 32 -20.91 -43.96 -34.22
N VAL A 33 -21.34 -42.72 -34.50
CA VAL A 33 -22.64 -42.17 -34.09
C VAL A 33 -23.82 -42.92 -34.72
N SER A 34 -23.63 -43.48 -35.91
CA SER A 34 -24.65 -44.27 -36.62
C SER A 34 -25.03 -45.58 -35.91
N ASP A 35 -24.20 -46.05 -34.97
CA ASP A 35 -24.47 -47.26 -34.18
C ASP A 35 -25.22 -46.98 -32.88
N ILE A 36 -25.46 -45.71 -32.56
CA ILE A 36 -26.21 -45.26 -31.38
C ILE A 36 -27.71 -45.26 -31.72
N ASP A 37 -28.54 -45.69 -30.77
CA ASP A 37 -29.99 -45.65 -30.90
C ASP A 37 -30.48 -44.21 -31.15
N ARG A 38 -31.36 -44.04 -32.14
CA ARG A 38 -31.89 -42.73 -32.52
C ARG A 38 -32.74 -42.10 -31.42
N ASP A 39 -33.47 -42.91 -30.65
CA ASP A 39 -34.25 -42.39 -29.54
C ASP A 39 -33.32 -41.85 -28.45
N PHE A 40 -32.21 -42.54 -28.17
CA PHE A 40 -31.18 -42.04 -27.25
C PHE A 40 -30.58 -40.72 -27.71
N VAL A 41 -30.21 -40.61 -28.99
CA VAL A 41 -29.66 -39.36 -29.53
C VAL A 41 -30.66 -38.21 -29.40
N ARG A 42 -31.96 -38.45 -29.65
CA ARG A 42 -33.00 -37.43 -29.48
C ARG A 42 -33.13 -36.95 -28.03
N PHE A 43 -33.23 -37.87 -27.07
CA PHE A 43 -33.32 -37.48 -25.65
C PHE A 43 -32.03 -36.85 -25.13
N LEU A 44 -30.87 -37.27 -25.66
CA LEU A 44 -29.60 -36.64 -25.33
C LEU A 44 -29.54 -35.19 -25.84
N ASP A 45 -30.03 -34.92 -27.05
CA ASP A 45 -30.09 -33.55 -27.60
C ASP A 45 -30.93 -32.61 -26.71
N GLU A 46 -32.09 -33.09 -26.25
CA GLU A 46 -32.95 -32.36 -25.31
C GLU A 46 -32.26 -32.12 -23.96
N TYR A 47 -31.62 -33.15 -23.40
CA TYR A 47 -30.85 -33.03 -22.15
C TYR A 47 -29.71 -32.01 -22.26
N ILE A 48 -28.96 -32.04 -23.37
CA ILE A 48 -27.86 -31.12 -23.60
C ILE A 48 -28.39 -29.68 -23.72
N HIS A 49 -29.50 -29.46 -24.42
CA HIS A 49 -30.13 -28.14 -24.49
C HIS A 49 -30.57 -27.65 -23.10
N GLU A 50 -31.21 -28.51 -22.30
CA GLU A 50 -31.64 -28.16 -20.94
C GLU A 50 -30.45 -27.79 -20.05
N VAL A 51 -29.36 -28.56 -20.05
CA VAL A 51 -28.20 -28.34 -19.16
C VAL A 51 -27.35 -27.14 -19.59
N PHE A 52 -27.07 -27.02 -20.89
CA PHE A 52 -26.08 -26.06 -21.40
C PHE A 52 -26.68 -24.76 -21.93
N THR A 53 -28.00 -24.66 -22.07
CA THR A 53 -28.68 -23.42 -22.49
C THR A 53 -29.44 -22.81 -21.33
N GLU A 54 -30.37 -23.56 -20.74
CA GLU A 54 -31.27 -23.05 -19.68
C GLU A 54 -30.70 -23.27 -18.27
N GLY A 55 -29.92 -24.35 -18.10
CA GLY A 55 -29.39 -24.80 -16.81
C GLY A 55 -28.08 -24.15 -16.36
N LEU A 56 -27.54 -23.19 -17.12
CA LEU A 56 -26.29 -22.51 -16.78
C LEU A 56 -26.47 -21.62 -15.55
N ALA A 57 -25.93 -22.07 -14.42
CA ALA A 57 -25.90 -21.31 -13.17
C ALA A 57 -24.47 -20.83 -12.88
N VAL A 58 -24.35 -19.58 -12.44
CA VAL A 58 -23.09 -19.04 -11.93
C VAL A 58 -22.70 -19.82 -10.67
N LYS A 59 -21.45 -20.27 -10.60
CA LYS A 59 -20.96 -21.01 -9.44
C LYS A 59 -20.92 -20.07 -8.23
N ARG A 60 -21.70 -20.41 -7.21
CA ARG A 60 -21.73 -19.71 -5.93
C ARG A 60 -21.05 -20.50 -4.83
N ILE A 61 -20.32 -19.80 -3.97
CA ILE A 61 -19.83 -20.32 -2.70
C ILE A 61 -20.28 -19.32 -1.63
N LEU A 62 -21.05 -19.79 -0.65
CA LEU A 62 -21.58 -18.96 0.46
C LEU A 62 -22.37 -17.74 -0.02
N GLY A 63 -23.20 -17.92 -1.05
CA GLY A 63 -24.00 -16.86 -1.64
C GLY A 63 -23.22 -15.87 -2.51
N SER A 64 -21.89 -15.97 -2.59
CA SER A 64 -21.06 -15.13 -3.45
C SER A 64 -20.77 -15.79 -4.79
N ASP A 65 -20.94 -15.04 -5.88
CA ASP A 65 -20.61 -15.48 -7.23
C ASP A 65 -19.09 -15.59 -7.41
N LEU A 66 -18.62 -16.72 -7.94
CA LEU A 66 -17.22 -16.92 -8.29
C LEU A 66 -16.93 -16.39 -9.70
N SER A 67 -15.93 -15.53 -9.81
CA SER A 67 -15.34 -15.13 -11.09
C SER A 67 -14.32 -16.17 -11.60
N THR A 68 -13.97 -16.05 -12.88
CA THR A 68 -12.89 -16.84 -13.51
C THR A 68 -11.51 -16.59 -12.88
N VAL A 69 -11.33 -15.45 -12.21
CA VAL A 69 -10.10 -15.10 -11.48
C VAL A 69 -10.05 -15.77 -10.11
N THR A 70 -11.18 -15.78 -9.40
CA THR A 70 -11.29 -16.32 -8.03
C THR A 70 -11.42 -17.84 -8.01
N PHE A 71 -12.07 -18.44 -9.00
CA PHE A 71 -12.25 -19.88 -9.10
C PHE A 71 -10.95 -20.70 -8.96
N PRO A 72 -9.86 -20.43 -9.72
CA PRO A 72 -8.63 -21.20 -9.60
C PRO A 72 -7.95 -21.04 -8.23
N MET A 73 -8.11 -19.89 -7.57
CA MET A 73 -7.57 -19.67 -6.21
C MET A 73 -8.30 -20.56 -5.20
N VAL A 74 -9.64 -20.57 -5.26
CA VAL A 74 -10.47 -21.42 -4.39
C VAL A 74 -10.18 -22.89 -4.64
N LEU A 75 -10.08 -23.31 -5.90
CA LEU A 75 -9.78 -24.69 -6.27
C LEU A 75 -8.41 -25.14 -5.72
N ARG A 76 -7.37 -24.30 -5.84
CA ARG A 76 -6.05 -24.61 -5.28
C ARG A 76 -6.09 -24.74 -3.76
N ASN A 77 -6.82 -23.87 -3.08
CA ASN A 77 -6.96 -23.96 -1.63
C ASN A 77 -7.73 -25.22 -1.21
N PHE A 78 -8.76 -25.60 -1.97
CA PHE A 78 -9.49 -26.84 -1.75
C PHE A 78 -8.55 -28.06 -1.94
N VAL A 79 -7.85 -28.15 -3.07
CA VAL A 79 -6.90 -29.25 -3.34
C VAL A 79 -5.83 -29.34 -2.25
N LYS A 80 -5.24 -28.21 -1.83
CA LYS A 80 -4.27 -28.17 -0.73
C LYS A 80 -4.85 -28.63 0.60
N ALA A 81 -6.08 -28.23 0.92
CA ALA A 81 -6.77 -28.66 2.14
C ALA A 81 -6.97 -30.19 2.19
N PHE A 82 -7.11 -30.84 1.04
CA PHE A 82 -7.24 -32.30 0.93
C PHE A 82 -5.93 -33.02 0.55
N GLN A 83 -4.82 -32.31 0.37
CA GLN A 83 -3.55 -32.87 -0.10
C GLN A 83 -2.87 -33.75 0.96
N ASP A 84 -2.84 -33.28 2.22
CA ASP A 84 -2.22 -33.99 3.35
C ASP A 84 -3.25 -34.76 4.18
N ALA A 85 -4.53 -34.69 3.80
CA ALA A 85 -5.57 -35.49 4.40
C ALA A 85 -5.42 -36.95 3.93
N ALA A 86 -4.70 -37.77 4.71
CA ALA A 86 -5.13 -39.15 4.91
C ALA A 86 -6.65 -39.14 5.21
N PRO A 87 -7.44 -40.22 4.97
CA PRO A 87 -8.88 -40.21 5.22
C PRO A 87 -9.25 -40.13 6.72
N ALA A 88 -8.53 -39.34 7.53
CA ALA A 88 -9.11 -38.60 8.62
C ALA A 88 -10.10 -37.61 7.99
N ALA A 89 -11.37 -37.98 8.05
CA ALA A 89 -12.50 -37.17 7.64
C ALA A 89 -12.48 -35.80 8.34
N MET A 90 -11.75 -34.81 7.78
CA MET A 90 -12.18 -33.44 7.97
C MET A 90 -13.53 -33.34 7.29
N SER A 91 -14.57 -33.11 8.07
CA SER A 91 -15.90 -32.93 7.51
C SER A 91 -15.86 -31.74 6.55
N PHE A 92 -16.64 -31.81 5.47
CA PHE A 92 -16.79 -30.68 4.55
C PHE A 92 -17.07 -29.35 5.30
N THR A 93 -17.79 -29.43 6.42
CA THR A 93 -18.03 -28.29 7.32
C THR A 93 -16.75 -27.69 7.90
N GLN A 94 -15.81 -28.49 8.40
CA GLN A 94 -14.54 -27.99 8.94
C GLN A 94 -13.66 -27.31 7.86
N ALA A 95 -13.62 -27.89 6.65
CA ALA A 95 -12.90 -27.28 5.53
C ALA A 95 -13.52 -25.92 5.14
N MET A 96 -14.85 -25.86 5.09
CA MET A 96 -15.58 -24.61 4.81
C MET A 96 -15.41 -23.58 5.94
N THR A 97 -15.46 -23.98 7.21
CA THR A 97 -15.14 -23.14 8.37
C THR A 97 -13.78 -22.48 8.21
N SER A 98 -12.76 -23.29 7.91
CA SER A 98 -11.38 -22.82 7.78
C SER A 98 -11.23 -21.82 6.62
N ALA A 99 -11.90 -22.07 5.50
CA ALA A 99 -11.93 -21.15 4.37
C ALA A 99 -12.65 -19.83 4.71
N THR A 100 -13.78 -19.88 5.42
CA THR A 100 -14.50 -18.66 5.84
C THR A 100 -13.70 -17.82 6.83
N VAL A 101 -13.03 -18.45 7.79
CA VAL A 101 -12.14 -17.78 8.74
C VAL A 101 -11.01 -17.07 7.99
N LEU A 102 -10.41 -17.73 7.00
CA LEU A 102 -9.34 -17.13 6.21
C LEU A 102 -9.83 -15.92 5.40
N LEU A 103 -11.01 -16.01 4.78
CA LEU A 103 -11.61 -14.89 4.04
C LEU A 103 -11.95 -13.72 4.97
N ALA A 104 -12.52 -13.99 6.13
CA ALA A 104 -12.85 -12.98 7.13
C ALA A 104 -11.59 -12.25 7.61
N LYS A 105 -10.50 -13.00 7.83
CA LYS A 105 -9.19 -12.44 8.19
C LYS A 105 -8.61 -11.57 7.08
N GLU A 106 -8.62 -12.03 5.83
CA GLU A 106 -8.14 -11.25 4.69
C GLU A 106 -8.94 -9.96 4.50
N GLN A 107 -10.27 -10.04 4.64
CA GLN A 107 -11.17 -8.89 4.56
C GLN A 107 -10.88 -7.87 5.67
N ALA A 108 -10.76 -8.32 6.92
CA ALA A 108 -10.46 -7.46 8.07
C ALA A 108 -9.10 -6.76 7.92
N MET A 109 -8.06 -7.50 7.53
CA MET A 109 -6.72 -6.94 7.28
C MET A 109 -6.75 -5.92 6.14
N LYS A 110 -7.42 -6.24 5.03
CA LYS A 110 -7.53 -5.33 3.88
C LYS A 110 -8.29 -4.04 4.23
N SER A 111 -9.37 -4.16 5.00
CA SER A 111 -10.13 -3.00 5.48
C SER A 111 -9.26 -2.10 6.37
N TYR A 112 -8.58 -2.69 7.36
CA TYR A 112 -7.67 -1.96 8.24
C TYR A 112 -6.54 -1.26 7.47
N THR A 113 -5.83 -1.98 6.59
CA THR A 113 -4.76 -1.43 5.75
C THR A 113 -5.27 -0.29 4.88
N LYS A 114 -6.45 -0.42 4.27
CA LYS A 114 -7.03 0.65 3.44
C LYS A 114 -7.29 1.91 4.27
N LYS A 115 -7.91 1.77 5.44
CA LYS A 115 -8.22 2.89 6.34
C LYS A 115 -6.96 3.57 6.88
N MET A 116 -5.98 2.77 7.33
CA MET A 116 -4.69 3.28 7.80
C MET A 116 -3.90 4.01 6.70
N ASN A 117 -3.88 3.47 5.48
CA ASN A 117 -3.23 4.12 4.35
C ASN A 117 -3.91 5.45 3.99
N ASP A 118 -5.24 5.51 3.98
CA ASP A 118 -5.96 6.77 3.71
C ASP A 118 -5.62 7.83 4.75
N ALA A 119 -5.69 7.51 6.04
CA ALA A 119 -5.34 8.44 7.12
C ALA A 119 -3.87 8.89 7.07
N THR A 120 -2.96 7.97 6.74
CA THR A 120 -1.52 8.24 6.62
C THR A 120 -1.17 9.01 5.35
N SER A 121 -1.97 8.90 4.28
CA SER A 121 -1.81 9.67 3.04
C SER A 121 -2.22 11.13 3.22
N LYS A 122 -3.27 11.39 4.01
CA LYS A 122 -3.73 12.74 4.36
C LYS A 122 -2.72 13.51 5.22
N ASN A 123 -1.83 12.79 5.91
CA ASN A 123 -0.84 13.35 6.84
C ASN A 123 0.60 13.00 6.43
N PRO A 124 1.15 13.64 5.38
CA PRO A 124 2.47 13.30 4.84
C PRO A 124 3.63 13.59 5.81
N ARG A 125 3.42 14.48 6.81
CA ARG A 125 4.43 14.86 7.81
C ARG A 125 4.39 14.01 9.10
N GLY A 126 3.67 12.90 9.08
CA GLY A 126 3.44 12.06 10.26
C GLY A 126 2.38 12.64 11.21
N ILE A 127 1.80 11.76 12.01
CA ILE A 127 0.73 12.01 12.98
C ILE A 127 1.31 11.90 14.39
N GLU A 128 0.83 12.70 15.34
CA GLU A 128 1.24 12.59 16.74
C GLU A 128 0.97 11.18 17.31
N PRO A 129 1.87 10.59 18.13
CA PRO A 129 1.68 9.24 18.67
C PRO A 129 0.35 9.01 19.41
N GLN A 130 -0.12 10.00 20.18
CA GLN A 130 -1.39 9.89 20.92
C GLN A 130 -2.59 9.89 19.97
N ALA A 131 -2.62 10.84 19.04
CA ALA A 131 -3.65 10.91 18.00
C ALA A 131 -3.62 9.67 17.08
N PHE A 132 -2.44 9.12 16.82
CA PHE A 132 -2.26 7.91 16.03
C PHE A 132 -2.80 6.65 16.75
N ALA A 133 -2.61 6.56 18.07
CA ALA A 133 -3.19 5.50 18.88
C ALA A 133 -4.73 5.60 18.93
N GLU A 134 -5.27 6.81 19.03
CA GLU A 134 -6.71 7.07 18.99
C GLU A 134 -7.31 6.66 17.64
N LEU A 135 -6.64 7.03 16.54
CA LEU A 135 -7.00 6.63 15.19
C LEU A 135 -7.00 5.10 15.04
N HIS A 136 -5.95 4.43 15.52
CA HIS A 136 -5.88 2.96 15.52
C HIS A 136 -7.06 2.34 16.28
N ARG A 137 -7.44 2.92 17.43
CA ARG A 137 -8.58 2.45 18.22
C ARG A 137 -9.87 2.54 17.42
N THR A 138 -10.17 3.69 16.82
CA THR A 138 -11.37 3.88 15.99
C THR A 138 -11.39 2.90 14.81
N MET A 139 -10.29 2.79 14.06
CA MET A 139 -10.23 1.88 12.91
C MET A 139 -10.37 0.41 13.30
N SER A 140 -9.84 0.03 14.46
CA SER A 140 -9.97 -1.34 14.99
C SER A 140 -11.41 -1.65 15.40
N THR A 141 -12.10 -0.70 16.03
CA THR A 141 -13.53 -0.84 16.35
C THR A 141 -14.38 -0.98 15.09
N ASP A 142 -14.13 -0.18 14.06
CA ASP A 142 -14.88 -0.31 12.80
C ASP A 142 -14.64 -1.68 12.13
N VAL A 143 -13.40 -2.19 12.16
CA VAL A 143 -13.06 -3.50 11.59
C VAL A 143 -13.70 -4.63 12.41
N GLU A 144 -13.84 -4.45 13.72
CA GLU A 144 -14.59 -5.37 14.58
C GLU A 144 -16.08 -5.40 14.24
N GLU A 145 -16.69 -4.24 13.98
CA GLU A 145 -18.08 -4.16 13.53
C GLU A 145 -18.27 -4.81 12.16
N GLU A 146 -17.37 -4.56 11.22
CA GLU A 146 -17.37 -5.23 9.90
C GLU A 146 -17.25 -6.76 10.06
N TYR A 147 -16.36 -7.23 10.94
CA TYR A 147 -16.17 -8.66 11.21
C TYR A 147 -17.40 -9.33 11.82
N LYS A 148 -18.10 -8.66 12.73
CA LYS A 148 -19.35 -9.16 13.32
C LYS A 148 -20.44 -9.42 12.27
N GLY A 149 -20.41 -8.70 11.15
CA GLY A 149 -21.30 -8.91 10.01
C GLY A 149 -20.89 -10.04 9.05
N VAL A 150 -19.71 -10.64 9.21
CA VAL A 150 -19.22 -11.71 8.34
C VAL A 150 -19.76 -13.06 8.80
N THR A 151 -20.40 -13.79 7.87
CA THR A 151 -20.86 -15.15 8.13
C THR A 151 -19.68 -16.12 8.13
N ILE A 152 -19.28 -16.58 9.32
CA ILE A 152 -18.31 -17.67 9.50
C ILE A 152 -19.09 -18.96 9.74
N LEU A 153 -18.75 -20.01 8.99
CA LEU A 153 -19.27 -21.35 9.25
C LEU A 153 -18.52 -21.92 10.45
N GLY A 154 -19.18 -22.30 11.53
CA GLY A 154 -18.52 -22.87 12.71
C GLY A 154 -19.29 -22.61 14.00
N ASP A 155 -18.74 -23.10 15.12
CA ASP A 155 -19.19 -22.73 16.46
C ASP A 155 -18.69 -21.33 16.83
N ASP A 156 -19.28 -20.73 17.87
CA ASP A 156 -18.83 -19.43 18.38
C ASP A 156 -17.35 -19.46 18.81
N ALA A 157 -16.83 -20.62 19.24
CA ALA A 157 -15.42 -20.81 19.55
C ALA A 157 -14.50 -20.59 18.34
N ALA A 158 -14.85 -21.10 17.15
CA ALA A 158 -14.08 -20.84 15.93
C ALA A 158 -14.10 -19.36 15.54
N ARG A 159 -15.23 -18.66 15.77
CA ARG A 159 -15.36 -17.22 15.51
C ARG A 159 -14.52 -16.38 16.46
N ASP A 160 -14.47 -16.74 17.74
CA ASP A 160 -13.65 -16.07 18.75
C ASP A 160 -12.15 -16.32 18.53
N ALA A 161 -11.78 -17.56 18.17
CA ALA A 161 -10.40 -17.91 17.82
C ALA A 161 -9.93 -17.15 16.56
N ALA A 162 -10.79 -17.04 15.55
CA ALA A 162 -10.52 -16.27 14.35
C ALA A 162 -10.34 -14.77 14.67
N TRP A 163 -11.17 -14.20 15.54
CA TRP A 163 -11.02 -12.81 15.98
C TRP A 163 -9.72 -12.57 16.75
N THR A 164 -9.36 -13.49 17.65
CA THR A 164 -8.09 -13.43 18.38
C THR A 164 -6.91 -13.42 17.40
N SER A 165 -6.93 -14.28 16.38
CA SER A 165 -5.91 -14.27 15.34
C SER A 165 -5.90 -12.95 14.55
N ILE A 166 -7.06 -12.37 14.23
CA ILE A 166 -7.13 -11.06 13.56
C ILE A 166 -6.49 -9.97 14.44
N GLN A 167 -6.79 -9.93 15.73
CA GLN A 167 -6.21 -8.96 16.67
C GLN A 167 -4.68 -9.04 16.71
N GLU A 168 -4.10 -10.25 16.72
CA GLU A 168 -2.64 -10.43 16.66
C GLU A 168 -2.02 -9.86 15.36
N HIS A 169 -2.69 -10.07 14.22
CA HIS A 169 -2.23 -9.54 12.93
C HIS A 169 -2.40 -8.02 12.87
N LEU A 170 -3.49 -7.48 13.41
CA LEU A 170 -3.71 -6.04 13.51
C LEU A 170 -2.66 -5.37 14.41
N ALA A 171 -2.29 -5.99 15.53
CA ALA A 171 -1.23 -5.51 16.41
C ALA A 171 0.13 -5.48 15.70
N THR A 172 0.42 -6.51 14.89
CA THR A 172 1.64 -6.58 14.09
C THR A 172 1.67 -5.47 13.02
N LEU A 173 0.57 -5.26 12.30
CA LEU A 173 0.44 -4.17 11.33
C LEU A 173 0.55 -2.81 12.00
N TYR A 174 -0.09 -2.62 13.16
CA TYR A 174 -0.03 -1.38 13.91
C TYR A 174 1.41 -1.03 14.31
N LYS A 175 2.21 -2.00 14.75
CA LYS A 175 3.64 -1.79 15.03
C LYS A 175 4.39 -1.29 13.80
N GLN A 176 4.19 -1.93 12.65
CA GLN A 176 4.81 -1.51 11.38
C GLN A 176 4.43 -0.08 11.01
N TYR A 177 3.14 0.27 11.10
CA TYR A 177 2.69 1.64 10.81
C TYR A 177 3.19 2.66 11.83
N THR A 178 3.35 2.28 13.10
CA THR A 178 3.92 3.15 14.14
C THR A 178 5.38 3.47 13.82
N GLU A 179 6.17 2.48 13.43
CA GLU A 179 7.57 2.66 13.01
C GLU A 179 7.68 3.51 11.73
N GLU A 180 6.78 3.31 10.76
CA GLU A 180 6.73 4.15 9.57
C GLU A 180 6.33 5.59 9.89
N ASN A 181 5.35 5.79 10.77
CA ASN A 181 4.90 7.10 11.21
C ASN A 181 6.00 7.86 11.97
N ALA A 182 6.75 7.18 12.85
CA ALA A 182 7.91 7.75 13.53
C ALA A 182 8.97 8.25 12.53
N ARG A 183 9.28 7.46 11.50
CA ARG A 183 10.22 7.84 10.44
C ARG A 183 9.75 9.05 9.63
N ARG A 184 8.43 9.21 9.42
CA ARG A 184 7.85 10.38 8.75
C ARG A 184 7.93 11.63 9.62
N LEU A 185 7.73 11.49 10.93
CA LEU A 185 7.92 12.58 11.90
C LEU A 185 9.38 13.07 11.91
N GLU A 186 10.35 12.14 11.93
CA GLU A 186 11.78 12.47 11.89
C GLU A 186 12.16 13.24 10.62
N LYS A 187 11.60 12.86 9.47
CA LYS A 187 11.86 13.53 8.18
C LYS A 187 11.18 14.89 8.02
N ALA A 188 10.24 15.26 8.89
CA ALA A 188 9.48 16.50 8.76
C ALA A 188 10.38 17.74 8.84
N LEU A 189 11.47 17.69 9.62
CA LEU A 189 12.39 18.82 9.81
C LEU A 189 13.59 18.79 8.85
N VAL A 190 13.88 17.64 8.23
CA VAL A 190 14.98 17.45 7.27
C VAL A 190 14.84 18.36 6.04
N VAL A 191 13.62 18.71 5.64
CA VAL A 191 13.35 19.65 4.54
C VAL A 191 14.00 21.02 4.78
N PHE A 192 14.16 21.43 6.04
CA PHE A 192 14.81 22.69 6.41
C PHE A 192 16.34 22.59 6.49
N GLY A 193 16.94 21.41 6.30
CA GLY A 193 18.38 21.18 6.42
C GLY A 193 19.22 22.07 5.47
N ASN A 194 18.76 22.31 4.25
CA ASN A 194 19.44 23.22 3.31
C ASN A 194 19.42 24.68 3.78
N ILE A 195 18.31 25.12 4.37
CA ILE A 195 18.16 26.48 4.90
C ILE A 195 19.04 26.65 6.14
N ALA A 196 19.08 25.65 7.02
CA ALA A 196 19.97 25.60 8.18
C ALA A 196 21.46 25.63 7.77
N LEU A 197 21.83 24.91 6.71
CA LEU A 197 23.18 24.93 6.15
C LEU A 197 23.59 26.32 5.67
N ILE A 198 22.72 27.01 4.92
CA ILE A 198 22.98 28.37 4.46
C ILE A 198 23.19 29.30 5.66
N GLY A 199 22.32 29.22 6.67
CA GLY A 199 22.47 29.99 7.91
C GLY A 199 23.81 29.73 8.61
N LEU A 200 24.25 28.47 8.68
CA LEU A 200 25.54 28.10 9.27
C LEU A 200 26.73 28.65 8.47
N VAL A 201 26.70 28.56 7.14
CA VAL A 201 27.76 29.11 6.28
C VAL A 201 27.85 30.61 6.43
N LEU A 202 26.70 31.31 6.44
CA LEU A 202 26.66 32.76 6.65
C LEU A 202 27.21 33.15 8.03
N PHE A 203 26.88 32.40 9.08
CA PHE A 203 27.43 32.61 10.43
C PHE A 203 28.96 32.44 10.48
N VAL A 204 29.49 31.41 9.81
CA VAL A 204 30.94 31.20 9.76
C VAL A 204 31.65 32.30 8.95
N LEU A 205 31.06 32.72 7.82
CA LEU A 205 31.60 33.80 6.99
C LEU A 205 31.58 35.14 7.72
N ASP A 206 30.50 35.45 8.43
CA ASP A 206 30.38 36.64 9.29
C ASP A 206 31.50 36.66 10.33
N ARG A 207 31.67 35.56 11.08
CA ARG A 207 32.70 35.45 12.12
C ARG A 207 34.14 35.55 11.58
N ALA A 208 34.36 35.09 10.35
CA ALA A 208 35.64 35.22 9.65
C ALA A 208 35.87 36.66 9.16
N SER A 209 34.83 37.34 8.67
CA SER A 209 34.90 38.76 8.27
C SER A 209 35.27 39.64 9.46
N ASP A 210 34.62 39.42 10.62
CA ASP A 210 34.89 40.15 11.86
C ASP A 210 36.35 40.05 12.30
N TRP A 211 36.99 38.89 12.07
CA TRP A 211 38.39 38.67 12.44
C TRP A 211 39.38 39.27 11.44
N THR A 212 39.01 39.35 10.16
CA THR A 212 39.97 39.63 9.07
C THR A 212 39.89 41.06 8.53
N CYS A 213 38.68 41.61 8.37
CA CYS A 213 38.45 42.71 7.43
C CYS A 213 37.78 43.94 8.05
N ASP A 214 37.08 43.77 9.16
CA ASP A 214 36.29 44.81 9.82
C ASP A 214 37.13 45.98 10.35
N TRP A 215 38.40 45.74 10.63
CA TRP A 215 39.33 46.74 11.14
C TRP A 215 39.74 47.79 10.09
N TRP A 216 39.75 47.47 8.78
CA TRP A 216 40.25 48.40 7.74
C TRP A 216 39.22 48.80 6.67
N SER A 217 38.18 48.01 6.42
CA SER A 217 37.27 48.24 5.28
C SER A 217 35.86 48.61 5.73
N GLN A 218 35.32 49.72 5.21
CA GLN A 218 33.91 50.10 5.42
C GLN A 218 32.96 49.14 4.69
N THR A 219 33.33 48.68 3.49
CA THR A 219 32.53 47.74 2.70
C THR A 219 32.38 46.37 3.37
N CYS A 220 33.41 45.90 4.08
CA CYS A 220 33.32 44.66 4.88
C CYS A 220 32.34 44.79 6.03
N ARG A 221 32.37 45.92 6.75
CA ARG A 221 31.46 46.17 7.88
C ARG A 221 30.00 46.22 7.45
N ASP A 222 29.71 46.77 6.26
CA ASP A 222 28.34 46.78 5.74
C ASP A 222 27.89 45.40 5.25
N PHE A 223 28.81 44.58 4.72
CA PHE A 223 28.54 43.19 4.33
C PHE A 223 28.33 42.27 5.54
N SER A 224 29.14 42.41 6.60
CA SER A 224 28.98 41.71 7.89
C SER A 224 27.60 42.01 8.49
N LYS A 225 27.17 43.28 8.56
CA LYS A 225 25.81 43.64 9.02
C LYS A 225 24.69 43.00 8.19
N LEU A 226 24.86 42.91 6.86
CA LEU A 226 23.88 42.28 5.99
C LEU A 226 23.81 40.77 6.25
N MET A 227 24.96 40.09 6.36
CA MET A 227 25.03 38.66 6.67
C MET A 227 24.46 38.36 8.05
N PHE A 228 24.76 39.20 9.03
CA PHE A 228 24.18 39.17 10.36
C PHE A 228 22.65 39.17 10.33
N LEU A 229 22.06 40.13 9.62
CA LEU A 229 20.61 40.23 9.50
C LEU A 229 20.02 38.97 8.85
N VAL A 230 20.62 38.49 7.76
CA VAL A 230 20.13 37.33 7.02
C VAL A 230 20.17 36.05 7.87
N TYR A 231 21.29 35.76 8.54
CA TYR A 231 21.38 34.54 9.34
C TYR A 231 20.48 34.62 10.58
N VAL A 232 20.33 35.79 11.21
CA VAL A 232 19.41 35.97 12.36
C VAL A 232 17.97 35.72 11.93
N VAL A 233 17.55 36.19 10.75
CA VAL A 233 16.22 35.90 10.19
C VAL A 233 16.05 34.40 9.93
N ILE A 234 17.06 33.73 9.38
CA ILE A 234 17.03 32.27 9.15
C ILE A 234 16.91 31.50 10.48
N ILE A 235 17.70 31.87 11.49
CA ILE A 235 17.66 31.24 12.82
C ILE A 235 16.31 31.48 13.48
N ALA A 236 15.76 32.70 13.40
CA ALA A 236 14.43 33.01 13.92
C ALA A 236 13.34 32.20 13.22
N TYR A 237 13.40 32.07 11.88
CA TYR A 237 12.48 31.25 11.10
C TYR A 237 12.53 29.77 11.49
N LEU A 238 13.74 29.20 11.61
CA LEU A 238 13.94 27.83 12.08
C LEU A 238 13.44 27.66 13.52
N GLY A 239 13.72 28.64 14.38
CA GLY A 239 13.28 28.66 15.77
C GLY A 239 11.75 28.65 15.90
N VAL A 240 11.04 29.43 15.08
CA VAL A 240 9.57 29.42 15.03
C VAL A 240 9.04 28.07 14.55
N HIS A 241 9.65 27.46 13.53
CA HIS A 241 9.22 26.14 13.05
C HIS A 241 9.49 25.02 14.06
N VAL A 242 10.62 25.06 14.76
CA VAL A 242 10.94 24.13 15.84
C VAL A 242 9.99 24.35 17.02
N TYR A 243 9.67 25.59 17.36
CA TYR A 243 8.72 25.94 18.43
C TYR A 243 7.29 25.48 18.12
N TRP A 244 6.85 25.68 16.88
CA TRP A 244 5.54 25.21 16.44
C TRP A 244 5.46 23.68 16.49
N LEU A 245 6.50 22.99 15.98
CA LEU A 245 6.61 21.54 16.07
C LEU A 245 6.63 21.04 17.52
N TYR A 246 7.32 21.76 18.41
CA TYR A 246 7.36 21.49 19.84
C TYR A 246 5.98 21.60 20.48
N SER A 247 5.21 22.63 20.12
CA SER A 247 3.86 22.85 20.64
C SER A 247 2.86 21.78 20.18
N GLU A 248 3.00 21.27 18.95
CA GLU A 248 2.06 20.32 18.37
C GLU A 248 2.43 18.85 18.64
N ARG A 249 3.72 18.53 18.81
CA ARG A 249 4.20 17.14 18.78
C ARG A 249 5.03 16.73 20.00
N GLY A 250 5.22 17.65 20.95
CA GLY A 250 5.94 17.40 22.20
C GLY A 250 7.48 17.38 22.07
N THR A 251 8.13 17.17 23.22
CA THR A 251 9.59 17.27 23.40
C THR A 251 10.38 16.18 22.68
N VAL A 252 9.86 14.95 22.68
CA VAL A 252 10.57 13.76 22.18
C VAL A 252 10.65 13.77 20.65
N ALA A 253 9.54 14.07 19.98
CA ALA A 253 9.51 14.14 18.51
C ALA A 253 10.35 15.30 17.98
N THR A 254 10.34 16.44 18.69
CA THR A 254 11.09 17.64 18.29
C THR A 254 12.59 17.44 18.43
N THR A 255 13.06 16.81 19.52
CA THR A 255 14.49 16.54 19.71
C THR A 255 15.01 15.48 18.72
N ALA A 256 14.24 14.43 18.44
CA ALA A 256 14.58 13.45 17.41
C ALA A 256 14.67 14.08 16.01
N ALA A 257 13.68 14.88 15.61
CA ALA A 257 13.67 15.55 14.31
C ALA A 257 14.80 16.60 14.19
N ALA A 258 15.13 17.31 15.27
CA ALA A 258 16.26 18.25 15.32
C ALA A 258 17.61 17.53 15.17
N MET A 259 17.79 16.36 15.79
CA MET A 259 19.01 15.56 15.63
C MET A 259 19.18 15.04 14.22
N GLU A 260 18.11 14.55 13.58
CA GLU A 260 18.17 14.10 12.17
C GLU A 260 18.44 15.25 11.22
N MET A 261 17.83 16.42 11.45
CA MET A 261 18.17 17.64 10.70
C MET A 261 19.65 18.02 10.87
N TRP A 262 20.19 17.95 12.09
CA TRP A 262 21.61 18.20 12.36
C TRP A 262 22.53 17.21 11.63
N LYS A 263 22.20 15.91 11.67
CA LYS A 263 22.96 14.88 10.93
C LYS A 263 22.97 15.14 9.43
N GLU A 264 21.81 15.43 8.85
CA GLU A 264 21.72 15.71 7.41
C GLU A 264 22.44 17.02 7.05
N MET A 265 22.37 18.04 7.90
CA MET A 265 23.16 19.27 7.75
C MET A 265 24.66 18.97 7.76
N MET A 266 25.16 18.18 8.72
CA MET A 266 26.57 17.78 8.77
C MET A 266 26.99 16.97 7.54
N ARG A 267 26.14 16.08 7.06
CA ARG A 267 26.38 15.32 5.82
C ARG A 267 26.49 16.26 4.62
N LEU A 268 25.56 17.20 4.47
CA LEU A 268 25.63 18.22 3.42
C LEU A 268 26.90 19.06 3.54
N CYS A 269 27.29 19.50 4.74
CA CYS A 269 28.56 20.20 4.97
C CYS A 269 29.75 19.40 4.43
N THR A 270 29.83 18.09 4.69
CA THR A 270 30.94 17.25 4.20
C THR A 270 30.97 17.17 2.67
N VAL A 271 29.80 17.01 2.03
CA VAL A 271 29.69 16.96 0.56
C VAL A 271 30.09 18.30 -0.06
N TYR A 272 29.60 19.42 0.49
CA TYR A 272 29.98 20.75 0.00
C TYR A 272 31.45 21.10 0.29
N ALA A 273 32.01 20.66 1.40
CA ALA A 273 33.43 20.84 1.71
C ALA A 273 34.33 20.04 0.74
N GLU A 274 33.92 18.82 0.39
CA GLU A 274 34.61 18.00 -0.61
C GLU A 274 34.51 18.62 -2.01
N LEU A 275 33.32 19.10 -2.40
CA LEU A 275 33.12 19.86 -3.63
C LEU A 275 33.98 21.13 -3.66
N ALA A 276 34.01 21.91 -2.58
CA ALA A 276 34.83 23.11 -2.46
C ALA A 276 36.33 22.81 -2.55
N ARG A 277 36.76 21.62 -2.09
CA ARG A 277 38.16 21.17 -2.18
C ARG A 277 38.54 20.74 -3.60
N GLN A 278 37.58 20.24 -4.37
CA GLN A 278 37.78 19.85 -5.77
C GLN A 278 37.69 21.05 -6.74
N VAL A 279 36.96 22.10 -6.38
CA VAL A 279 36.84 23.32 -7.19
C VAL A 279 38.08 24.21 -6.98
N GLN A 280 38.93 24.30 -8.00
CA GLN A 280 39.97 25.34 -8.05
C GLN A 280 39.29 26.71 -8.27
N LEU A 281 39.64 27.71 -7.44
CA LEU A 281 39.11 29.09 -7.52
C LEU A 281 39.23 29.75 -8.90
N ARG A 282 40.06 29.20 -9.79
CA ARG A 282 40.29 29.65 -11.17
C ARG A 282 39.14 29.31 -12.13
N ASP A 283 38.33 28.28 -11.82
CA ASP A 283 37.28 27.76 -12.71
C ASP A 283 35.86 28.26 -12.34
N LEU A 284 35.69 28.95 -11.21
CA LEU A 284 34.43 29.59 -10.81
C LEU A 284 33.77 30.47 -11.89
N PRO A 285 34.49 31.34 -12.65
CA PRO A 285 33.84 32.15 -13.68
C PRO A 285 33.32 31.34 -14.87
N ASP A 286 33.86 30.15 -15.12
CA ASP A 286 33.40 29.27 -16.20
C ASP A 286 32.24 28.38 -15.76
N ILE A 287 32.21 27.96 -14.50
CA ILE A 287 31.05 27.27 -13.90
C ILE A 287 29.86 28.23 -13.81
N GLY A 288 30.09 29.49 -13.39
CA GLY A 288 29.06 30.53 -13.34
C GLY A 288 28.46 30.83 -14.71
N ARG A 289 29.30 30.95 -15.76
CA ARG A 289 28.84 31.12 -17.14
C ARG A 289 28.02 29.94 -17.64
N LYS A 290 28.43 28.70 -17.34
CA LYS A 290 27.68 27.49 -17.71
C LYS A 290 26.34 27.38 -16.98
N ALA A 291 26.29 27.73 -15.69
CA ALA A 291 25.05 27.72 -14.92
C ALA A 291 24.05 28.77 -15.42
N ILE A 292 24.52 29.99 -15.74
CA ILE A 292 23.70 31.05 -16.32
C ILE A 292 23.17 30.65 -17.70
N ALA A 293 24.02 30.04 -18.54
CA ALA A 293 23.60 29.52 -19.84
C ALA A 293 22.54 28.42 -19.73
N ALA A 294 22.69 27.48 -18.79
CA ALA A 294 21.72 26.41 -18.56
C ALA A 294 20.38 26.92 -18.01
N ILE A 295 20.40 27.94 -17.14
CA ILE A 295 19.19 28.60 -16.65
C ILE A 295 18.50 29.36 -17.79
N GLN A 296 19.25 30.03 -18.67
CA GLN A 296 18.70 30.68 -19.86
C GLN A 296 18.09 29.67 -20.86
N GLU A 297 18.70 28.50 -21.05
CA GLU A 297 18.14 27.41 -21.86
C GLU A 297 16.84 26.84 -21.27
N THR A 298 16.79 26.69 -19.95
CA THR A 298 15.60 26.21 -19.23
C THR A 298 14.47 27.25 -19.25
N TYR A 299 14.79 28.54 -19.23
CA TYR A 299 13.80 29.62 -19.40
C TYR A 299 13.32 29.74 -20.85
N ALA A 300 14.22 29.61 -21.83
CA ALA A 300 13.89 29.67 -23.26
C ALA A 300 12.99 28.50 -23.71
N SER A 301 13.22 27.30 -23.18
CA SER A 301 12.36 26.13 -23.45
C SER A 301 10.96 26.24 -22.83
N ARG A 302 10.78 27.00 -21.74
CA ARG A 302 9.46 27.28 -21.14
C ARG A 302 8.67 28.40 -21.83
N MET A 303 9.32 29.28 -22.60
CA MET A 303 8.68 30.42 -23.27
C MET A 303 8.36 30.20 -24.75
N SER A 304 8.76 29.09 -25.37
CA SER A 304 8.32 28.77 -26.74
C SER A 304 6.86 28.29 -26.71
N PRO A 305 5.88 29.09 -27.21
CA PRO A 305 4.49 28.67 -27.26
C PRO A 305 4.37 27.56 -28.30
N ASN A 306 3.78 26.46 -27.86
CA ASN A 306 3.35 25.35 -28.67
C ASN A 306 2.60 25.86 -29.93
N SER A 307 3.28 25.90 -31.07
CA SER A 307 2.75 26.29 -32.38
C SER A 307 2.96 25.17 -33.39
N SER A 308 2.31 24.03 -33.14
CA SER A 308 1.95 23.01 -34.13
C SER A 308 1.13 21.94 -33.41
N GLY A 309 -0.12 21.62 -33.70
CA GLY A 309 -1.07 22.07 -34.71
C GLY A 309 -2.30 21.17 -34.54
N GLN A 310 -3.50 21.76 -34.54
CA GLN A 310 -4.70 21.03 -34.93
C GLN A 310 -4.60 20.76 -36.44
N SER A 311 -4.83 19.52 -36.89
CA SER A 311 -5.86 19.19 -37.89
C SER A 311 -5.75 17.73 -38.36
N LYS A 312 -6.90 17.05 -38.26
CA LYS A 312 -7.32 15.73 -38.76
C LYS A 312 -7.14 14.54 -37.83
#